data_AF-A0A0R1QJR2-F1
#
_entry.id   AF-A0A0R1QJR2-F1
#
_cell.length_a   1.000
_cell.length_b   1.000
_cell.length_c   1.000
_cell.angle_alpha   90.00
_cell.angle_beta   90.00
_cell.angle_gamma   90.00
#
_symmetry.space_group_name_H-M   'P 1'
#
loop_
_entity.id
_entity.type
_entity.pdbx_description
1 polymer ?
#
loop_
_entity_poly.entity_id
_entity_poly.type
_entity_poly.pdbx_seq_one_letter_code
_entity_poly.pdbx_strand_id
1 'polypeptide(L)'
;MKLETNKYRILETNVLLERFLTYREVFTEYFKTMKIIERGEALRYETYARLTDNYISNIHRFIRLCNSYITKYQLEDSLIAQSLDNYFIDLIDAINCLDTEHNLLDRLSLEASKAKIQSHEAEFMNTINFLVK
;
A
#
# COMPACT_ATOMS: atom_id res chain seq x y z
N MET A 1 21.43 29.24 -6.25
CA MET A 1 20.22 28.47 -5.92
C MET A 1 20.58 27.00 -5.82
N LYS A 2 20.66 26.37 -4.63
CA LYS A 2 20.92 24.91 -4.52
C LYS A 2 20.64 24.30 -3.14
N LEU A 3 20.77 25.07 -2.05
CA LEU A 3 20.61 24.54 -0.69
C LEU A 3 19.13 24.39 -0.26
N GLU A 4 18.28 25.36 -0.59
CA GLU A 4 16.86 25.36 -0.22
C GLU A 4 16.06 24.28 -0.94
N THR A 5 16.35 24.05 -2.23
CA THR A 5 15.73 22.99 -3.04
C THR A 5 16.01 21.59 -2.48
N ASN A 6 17.19 21.39 -1.88
CA ASN A 6 17.55 20.12 -1.26
C ASN A 6 16.80 19.90 0.07
N LYS A 7 16.76 20.91 0.95
CA LYS A 7 15.99 20.83 2.21
C LYS A 7 14.50 20.59 1.99
N TYR A 8 13.93 21.26 0.99
CA TYR A 8 12.51 21.09 0.65
C TYR A 8 12.23 19.68 0.14
N ARG A 9 13.11 19.12 -0.69
CA ARG A 9 13.01 17.73 -1.15
C ARG A 9 13.09 16.73 0.00
N ILE A 10 14.02 16.89 0.94
CA ILE A 10 14.11 16.03 2.12
C ILE A 10 12.80 16.08 2.94
N LEU A 11 12.25 17.28 3.15
CA LEU A 11 10.98 17.43 3.87
C LEU A 11 9.84 16.70 3.16
N GLU A 12 9.71 16.86 1.84
CA GLU A 12 8.66 16.18 1.08
C GLU A 12 8.84 14.67 1.01
N THR A 13 10.09 14.18 0.98
CA THR A 13 10.37 12.74 1.12
C THR A 13 9.91 12.22 2.48
N ASN A 14 10.17 12.96 3.56
CA ASN A 14 9.71 12.58 4.89
C ASN A 14 8.18 12.56 4.98
N VAL A 15 7.50 13.54 4.34
CA VAL A 15 6.04 13.55 4.24
C VAL A 15 5.54 12.33 3.45
N LEU A 16 6.17 11.98 2.34
CA LEU A 16 5.82 10.77 1.58
C LEU A 16 5.98 9.51 2.45
N LEU A 17 7.08 9.40 3.20
CA LEU A 17 7.34 8.28 4.10
C LEU A 17 6.30 8.17 5.21
N GLU A 18 5.92 9.28 5.84
CA GLU A 18 4.86 9.29 6.86
C GLU A 18 3.52 8.83 6.28
N ARG A 19 3.17 9.32 5.08
CA ARG A 19 1.96 8.90 4.36
C ARG A 19 2.02 7.43 3.99
N PHE A 20 3.19 6.94 3.56
CA PHE A 20 3.39 5.53 3.24
C PHE A 20 3.13 4.63 4.46
N LEU A 21 3.72 4.96 5.60
CA LEU A 21 3.50 4.23 6.85
C LEU A 21 2.03 4.28 7.30
N THR A 22 1.36 5.41 7.10
CA THR A 22 -0.09 5.55 7.39
C THR A 22 -0.92 4.61 6.52
N TYR A 23 -0.67 4.57 5.20
CA TYR A 23 -1.42 3.70 4.30
C TYR A 23 -1.12 2.21 4.55
N ARG A 24 0.11 1.87 4.92
CA ARG A 24 0.45 0.50 5.37
C ARG A 24 -0.41 0.07 6.55
N GLU A 25 -0.61 0.94 7.54
CA GLU A 25 -1.48 0.65 8.67
C GLU A 25 -2.92 0.47 8.23
N VAL A 26 -3.41 1.33 7.34
CA VAL A 26 -4.76 1.19 6.73
C VAL A 26 -4.92 -0.19 6.08
N PHE A 27 -3.98 -0.64 5.23
CA PHE A 27 -4.06 -1.95 4.59
C PHE A 27 -3.96 -3.11 5.60
N THR A 28 -3.19 -2.94 6.67
CA THR A 28 -3.14 -3.91 7.77
C THR A 28 -4.50 -4.05 8.45
N GLU A 29 -5.23 -2.94 8.66
CA GLU A 29 -6.60 -2.97 9.20
C GLU A 29 -7.60 -3.65 8.25
N TYR A 30 -7.42 -3.53 6.93
CA TYR A 30 -8.20 -4.33 5.98
C TYR A 30 -7.99 -5.82 6.18
N PHE A 31 -6.74 -6.29 6.30
CA PHE A 31 -6.45 -7.70 6.54
C PHE A 31 -6.97 -8.20 7.90
N LYS A 32 -7.00 -7.35 8.93
CA LYS A 32 -7.64 -7.67 10.21
C LYS A 32 -9.15 -7.80 10.03
N THR A 33 -9.77 -6.87 9.31
CA THR A 33 -11.21 -6.89 9.02
C THR A 33 -11.61 -8.15 8.25
N MET A 34 -10.77 -8.65 7.32
CA MET A 34 -11.04 -9.93 6.64
C MET A 34 -11.24 -11.09 7.62
N LYS A 35 -10.43 -11.15 8.69
CA LYS A 35 -10.52 -12.17 9.73
C LYS A 35 -11.74 -11.99 10.64
N ILE A 36 -12.16 -10.74 10.88
CA ILE A 36 -13.37 -10.42 11.65
C ILE A 36 -14.62 -10.87 10.90
N ILE A 37 -14.69 -10.60 9.59
CA ILE A 37 -15.78 -11.07 8.71
C ILE A 37 -15.82 -12.61 8.72
N GLU A 38 -14.67 -13.26 8.55
CA GLU A 38 -14.57 -14.73 8.53
C GLU A 38 -15.13 -15.38 9.80
N ARG A 39 -14.91 -14.76 10.96
CA ARG A 39 -15.41 -15.24 12.25
C ARG A 39 -16.89 -14.94 12.50
N GLY A 40 -17.55 -14.19 11.61
CA GLY A 40 -18.90 -13.67 11.84
C GLY A 40 -18.96 -12.60 12.94
N GLU A 41 -17.82 -12.00 13.29
CA GLU A 41 -17.71 -10.96 14.32
C GLU A 41 -17.95 -9.55 13.75
N ALA A 42 -18.07 -9.43 12.43
CA ALA A 42 -18.24 -8.15 11.75
C ALA A 42 -19.65 -7.56 11.96
N LEU A 43 -19.75 -6.23 11.86
CA LEU A 43 -21.04 -5.54 11.83
C LEU A 43 -21.86 -6.08 10.65
N ARG A 44 -23.19 -6.16 10.82
CA ARG A 44 -24.15 -6.76 9.85
C ARG A 44 -24.01 -6.31 8.39
N TYR A 45 -23.33 -5.20 8.11
CA TYR A 45 -23.18 -4.60 6.78
C TYR A 45 -21.78 -4.68 6.20
N GLU A 46 -20.81 -5.24 6.93
CA GLU A 46 -19.44 -5.41 6.43
C GLU A 46 -19.32 -6.78 5.76
N THR A 47 -19.12 -6.77 4.43
CA THR A 47 -19.01 -7.97 3.58
C THR A 47 -17.69 -7.94 2.82
N TYR A 48 -17.23 -9.07 2.30
CA TYR A 48 -16.01 -9.08 1.49
C TYR A 48 -16.12 -8.21 0.23
N ALA A 49 -17.30 -8.09 -0.37
CA ALA A 49 -17.53 -7.18 -1.50
C ALA A 49 -17.29 -5.71 -1.09
N ARG A 50 -17.93 -5.25 -0.01
CA ARG A 50 -17.76 -3.87 0.49
C ARG A 50 -16.33 -3.60 0.93
N LEU A 51 -15.69 -4.58 1.59
CA LEU A 51 -14.30 -4.48 2.02
C LEU A 51 -13.38 -4.30 0.81
N THR A 52 -13.60 -5.08 -0.26
CA THR A 52 -12.83 -5.03 -1.52
C THR A 52 -12.97 -3.66 -2.19
N ASP A 53 -14.18 -3.14 -2.32
CA ASP A 53 -14.42 -1.81 -2.93
C ASP A 53 -13.67 -0.71 -2.17
N ASN A 54 -13.75 -0.74 -0.84
CA ASN A 54 -13.08 0.24 0.01
C ASN A 54 -11.55 0.08 -0.06
N TYR A 55 -11.04 -1.14 -0.12
CA TYR A 55 -9.63 -1.45 -0.23
C TYR A 55 -9.03 -0.92 -1.54
N ILE A 56 -9.65 -1.25 -2.68
CA ILE A 56 -9.24 -0.78 -4.01
C ILE A 56 -9.32 0.74 -4.11
N SER A 57 -10.36 1.36 -3.55
CA SER A 57 -10.48 2.82 -3.50
C SER A 57 -9.30 3.47 -2.75
N ASN A 58 -8.86 2.88 -1.63
CA ASN A 58 -7.70 3.37 -0.89
C ASN A 58 -6.38 3.13 -1.63
N ILE A 59 -6.21 2.01 -2.33
CA ILE A 59 -5.06 1.78 -3.21
C ILE A 59 -4.98 2.87 -4.27
N HIS A 60 -6.07 3.17 -4.97
CA HIS A 60 -6.08 4.22 -6.00
C HIS A 60 -5.73 5.60 -5.44
N ARG A 61 -6.23 5.95 -4.25
CA ARG A 61 -5.86 7.20 -3.57
C ARG A 61 -4.37 7.23 -3.25
N PHE A 62 -3.82 6.11 -2.81
CA PHE A 62 -2.42 6.02 -2.44
C PHE A 62 -1.49 6.09 -3.67
N ILE A 63 -1.81 5.37 -4.74
CA ILE A 63 -1.11 5.44 -6.03
C ILE A 63 -1.05 6.89 -6.51
N ARG A 64 -2.16 7.64 -6.46
CA ARG A 64 -2.17 9.06 -6.86
C ARG A 64 -1.24 9.92 -6.02
N LEU A 65 -1.18 9.68 -4.71
CA LEU A 65 -0.29 10.40 -3.80
C LEU A 65 1.18 10.13 -4.16
N CYS A 66 1.55 8.85 -4.33
CA CYS A 66 2.90 8.46 -4.70
C CYS A 66 3.30 8.99 -6.08
N ASN A 67 2.43 8.85 -7.08
CA ASN A 67 2.69 9.33 -8.45
C ASN A 67 2.86 10.85 -8.51
N SER A 68 2.15 11.60 -7.66
CA SER A 68 2.36 13.04 -7.55
C SER A 68 3.78 13.37 -7.11
N TYR A 69 4.37 12.60 -6.19
CA TYR A 69 5.76 12.78 -5.77
C TYR A 69 6.74 12.34 -6.87
N ILE A 70 6.52 11.16 -7.45
CA ILE A 70 7.37 10.61 -8.53
C ILE A 70 7.45 11.59 -9.70
N THR A 71 6.31 12.10 -10.15
CA THR A 71 6.24 13.05 -11.28
C THR A 71 6.91 14.37 -10.94
N LYS A 72 6.68 14.90 -9.73
CA LYS A 72 7.27 16.17 -9.28
C LYS A 72 8.80 16.16 -9.32
N TYR A 73 9.39 15.00 -9.04
CA TYR A 73 10.84 14.82 -8.97
C TYR A 73 11.43 14.07 -10.16
N GLN A 74 10.64 13.81 -11.21
CA GLN A 74 11.07 13.11 -12.42
C GLN A 74 11.72 11.75 -12.12
N LEU A 75 11.03 10.93 -11.30
CA LEU A 75 11.51 9.64 -10.80
C LEU A 75 10.88 8.44 -11.51
N GLU A 76 10.20 8.63 -12.64
CA GLU A 76 9.41 7.61 -13.33
C GLU A 76 10.26 6.38 -13.73
N ASP A 77 11.47 6.60 -14.23
CA ASP A 77 12.39 5.53 -14.62
C ASP A 77 13.31 5.05 -13.48
N SER A 78 13.02 5.47 -12.24
CA SER A 78 13.86 5.15 -11.09
C SER A 78 13.49 3.84 -10.40
N LEU A 79 14.42 3.29 -9.63
CA LEU A 79 14.17 2.15 -8.73
C LEU A 79 13.07 2.44 -7.69
N ILE A 80 12.85 3.71 -7.34
CA ILE A 80 11.79 4.10 -6.39
C ILE A 80 10.41 3.90 -7.01
N ALA A 81 10.23 4.29 -8.27
CA ALA A 81 8.99 4.05 -8.99
C ALA A 81 8.76 2.55 -9.17
N GLN A 82 9.78 1.80 -9.60
CA GLN A 82 9.68 0.34 -9.77
C GLN A 82 9.33 -0.40 -8.47
N SER A 83 9.98 -0.05 -7.35
CA SER A 83 9.67 -0.66 -6.05
C SER A 83 8.26 -0.32 -5.55
N LEU A 84 7.76 0.89 -5.81
CA LEU A 84 6.38 1.26 -5.53
C LEU A 84 5.39 0.48 -6.40
N ASP A 85 5.66 0.33 -7.70
CA ASP A 85 4.80 -0.41 -8.60
C ASP A 85 4.68 -1.88 -8.17
N ASN A 86 5.80 -2.52 -7.82
CA ASN A 86 5.80 -3.89 -7.28
C ASN A 86 4.97 -4.00 -6.00
N TYR A 87 5.11 -3.03 -5.08
CA TYR A 87 4.31 -2.96 -3.87
C TYR A 87 2.81 -2.79 -4.16
N PHE A 88 2.44 -1.96 -5.14
CA PHE A 88 1.04 -1.76 -5.53
C PHE A 88 0.45 -2.97 -6.23
N ILE A 89 1.21 -3.66 -7.07
CA ILE A 89 0.79 -4.92 -7.71
C ILE A 89 0.44 -5.94 -6.63
N ASP A 90 1.30 -6.13 -5.63
CA ASP A 90 1.03 -7.07 -4.54
C ASP A 90 -0.18 -6.67 -3.68
N LEU A 91 -0.38 -5.37 -3.43
CA LEU A 91 -1.59 -4.89 -2.76
C LEU A 91 -2.84 -5.24 -3.58
N ILE A 92 -2.84 -4.96 -4.89
CA ILE A 92 -3.97 -5.29 -5.75
C ILE A 92 -4.19 -6.80 -5.80
N ASP A 93 -3.13 -7.60 -5.90
CA ASP A 93 -3.25 -9.05 -5.96
C ASP A 93 -3.75 -9.67 -4.65
N ALA A 94 -3.54 -9.00 -3.50
CA ALA A 94 -3.97 -9.51 -2.21
C ALA A 94 -5.49 -9.70 -2.07
N ILE A 95 -6.32 -8.98 -2.84
CA ILE A 95 -7.77 -9.21 -2.82
C ILE A 95 -8.19 -10.52 -3.48
N ASN A 96 -7.33 -11.14 -4.29
CA ASN A 96 -7.63 -12.43 -4.93
C ASN A 96 -7.76 -13.58 -3.92
N CYS A 97 -7.44 -13.35 -2.63
CA CYS A 97 -7.74 -14.29 -1.56
C CYS A 97 -9.23 -14.31 -1.15
N LEU A 98 -10.05 -13.38 -1.64
CA LEU A 98 -11.47 -13.26 -1.32
C LEU A 98 -12.34 -13.82 -2.44
N ASP A 99 -13.26 -14.72 -2.07
CA ASP A 99 -14.40 -15.06 -2.90
C ASP A 99 -15.59 -14.22 -2.45
N THR A 100 -15.87 -13.15 -3.20
CA THR A 100 -16.95 -12.22 -2.85
C THR A 100 -18.34 -12.76 -3.15
N GLU A 101 -18.48 -13.74 -4.05
CA GLU A 101 -19.76 -14.35 -4.41
C GLU A 101 -20.23 -15.32 -3.32
N HIS A 102 -19.30 -16.14 -2.81
CA HIS A 102 -19.59 -17.13 -1.77
C HIS A 102 -19.23 -16.64 -0.35
N ASN A 103 -18.71 -15.43 -0.24
CA ASN A 103 -18.22 -14.82 1.00
C ASN A 103 -17.20 -15.71 1.74
N LEU A 104 -16.17 -16.18 1.02
CA LEU A 104 -15.11 -17.04 1.54
C LEU A 104 -13.74 -16.35 1.51
N LEU A 105 -12.83 -16.81 2.37
CA LEU A 105 -11.45 -16.35 2.47
C LEU A 105 -10.48 -17.53 2.31
N ASP A 106 -9.56 -17.42 1.34
CA ASP A 106 -8.38 -18.28 1.26
C ASP A 106 -7.26 -17.74 2.17
N ARG A 107 -7.14 -18.35 3.35
CA ARG A 107 -6.12 -17.98 4.34
C ARG A 107 -4.70 -18.17 3.86
N LEU A 108 -4.42 -19.18 3.03
CA LEU A 108 -3.07 -19.46 2.55
C LEU A 108 -2.65 -18.37 1.56
N SER A 109 -3.53 -18.02 0.62
CA SER A 109 -3.31 -16.94 -0.32
C SER A 109 -3.18 -15.58 0.37
N LEU A 110 -3.97 -15.32 1.42
CA LEU A 110 -3.86 -14.10 2.22
C LEU A 110 -2.48 -13.97 2.90
N GLU A 111 -2.03 -15.01 3.60
CA GLU A 111 -0.75 -14.95 4.32
C GLU A 111 0.44 -14.89 3.34
N ALA A 112 0.35 -15.57 2.18
CA ALA A 112 1.33 -15.44 1.11
C ALA A 112 1.40 -14.02 0.54
N SER A 113 0.24 -13.38 0.30
CA SER A 113 0.18 -12.01 -0.19
C SER A 113 0.74 -11.02 0.82
N LYS A 114 0.41 -11.18 2.11
CA LYS A 114 0.98 -10.35 3.19
C LYS A 114 2.50 -10.45 3.26
N ALA A 115 3.06 -11.63 3.08
CA ALA A 115 4.52 -11.81 3.07
C ALA A 115 5.18 -11.08 1.90
N LYS A 116 4.58 -11.15 0.69
CA LYS A 116 5.07 -10.40 -0.48
C LYS A 116 5.00 -8.89 -0.28
N ILE A 117 3.86 -8.38 0.19
CA ILE A 117 3.66 -6.97 0.53
C ILE A 117 4.74 -6.49 1.50
N GLN A 118 5.01 -7.25 2.57
CA GLN A 118 6.06 -6.90 3.54
C GLN A 118 7.46 -6.89 2.93
N SER A 119 7.74 -7.80 2.00
CA SER A 119 9.01 -7.84 1.28
C SER A 119 9.21 -6.60 0.41
N HIS A 120 8.23 -6.26 -0.44
CA HIS A 120 8.33 -5.06 -1.29
C HIS A 120 8.21 -3.75 -0.50
N GLU A 121 7.54 -3.76 0.65
CA GLU A 121 7.57 -2.63 1.60
C GLU A 121 9.01 -2.36 2.06
N ALA A 122 9.72 -3.40 2.51
CA ALA A 122 11.10 -3.28 2.93
C ALA A 122 12.02 -2.83 1.79
N GLU A 123 11.80 -3.33 0.57
CA GLU A 123 12.53 -2.90 -0.62
C GLU A 123 12.32 -1.41 -0.92
N PHE A 124 11.08 -0.94 -0.93
CA PHE A 124 10.77 0.48 -1.11
C PHE A 124 11.43 1.34 -0.03
N MET A 125 11.28 0.97 1.24
CA MET A 125 11.87 1.70 2.38
C MET A 125 13.40 1.78 2.29
N ASN A 126 14.06 0.71 1.83
CA ASN A 126 15.50 0.72 1.58
C ASN A 126 15.87 1.63 0.41
N THR A 127 15.11 1.58 -0.68
CA THR A 127 15.37 2.35 -1.90
C THR A 127 15.20 3.85 -1.66
N ILE A 128 14.14 4.27 -0.96
CA ILE A 128 13.88 5.69 -0.69
C ILE A 128 14.81 6.28 0.38
N ASN A 129 15.31 5.47 1.32
CA ASN A 129 16.28 5.92 2.32
C ASN A 129 17.59 6.41 1.71
N PHE A 130 17.94 5.98 0.48
CA PHE A 130 19.08 6.55 -0.25
C PHE A 130 18.89 8.02 -0.65
N LEU A 131 17.66 8.53 -0.71
CA LEU A 131 17.40 9.95 -1.00
C LEU A 131 17.45 10.87 0.22
N VAL A 132 17.44 10.30 1.43
CA VAL A 132 17.39 11.05 2.70
C VAL A 132 18.77 11.11 3.38
N LYS A 133 19.71 10.26 2.98
CA LYS A 133 21.13 10.29 3.39
C LYS A 133 21.93 11.28 2.55
#